data_AF-F4Q3G8-F1
#
_entry.id   AF-F4Q3G8-F1
#
_cell.length_a   1.000
_cell.length_b   1.000
_cell.length_c   1.000
_cell.angle_alpha   90.00
_cell.angle_beta   90.00
_cell.angle_gamma   90.00
#
_symmetry.space_group_name_H-M   'P 1'
#
loop_
_entity.id
_entity.type
_entity.pdbx_description
1 polymer ?
#
loop_
_entity_poly.entity_id
_entity_poly.type
_entity_poly.pdbx_seq_one_letter_code
_entity_poly.pdbx_strand_id
1 'polypeptide(L)'
;MIKQILILISILLSISYGQKVIHFNTASDCFQGCDFNDGSVWIGGVSPNNNYQYIASIDYSNSKNKYSQKIDSFINLKLAGLTIIGSPATSVYFTLFAQSDIGPAPTVIGGNVTFTIASGGAFGADNLTLANQASLILNSNCNALINTGVFEAGSLYTQDSLGSFDSQYGSTFEGTFHVANQTTVYLYGKNYIAGSFSILGETKIEVADIYTQAYFYDLRVTSLVQVTPHSGLFVTYDLTAPNIYVSNQGRLATNQYQTLPEDGSPIIVNIGFIWNDQGSTVSFGPADTITIGQVNSLGSVQFRGDSLVTVQSSPLQLQSNFTLFYLNTVNNADGSTATFNLNNTSIETIIPYTSTSAETLVLINYTGKNNQLGSSGINSLVNTTVIVNVDSTLSLYNSQISFVKNSTISLLPVSNVIIAGGSQVTIPNITVQQATLSIANSNLDGTVSLFDGGRLFFNVSTTTSSIYLSGESNAFLSAPLYISGGLYLTDSSSVDITVDQLATTTGSVSVAIQGAINLDSYSQLTITVPNAHNLIIGKTFYLVASHAPINIDTNNQVTLNNYLPSHLVPQFATTTINYVNYLTLTVIYVR
;
A
#
# COMPACT_ATOMS: atom_id res chain seq x y z
N MET A 1 -38.98 24.72 -1.32
CA MET A 1 -40.31 24.26 -0.87
C MET A 1 -40.22 22.93 -0.10
N ILE A 2 -39.67 21.84 -0.67
CA ILE A 2 -39.47 20.56 0.06
C ILE A 2 -38.54 20.70 1.29
N LYS A 3 -37.46 21.50 1.20
CA LYS A 3 -36.54 21.77 2.33
C LYS A 3 -37.17 22.57 3.49
N GLN A 4 -38.01 23.56 3.20
CA GLN A 4 -38.76 24.31 4.23
C GLN A 4 -39.82 23.42 4.91
N ILE A 5 -40.40 22.47 4.17
CA ILE A 5 -41.32 21.46 4.72
C ILE A 5 -40.58 20.51 5.68
N LEU A 6 -39.33 20.13 5.41
CA LEU A 6 -38.50 19.32 6.31
C LEU A 6 -38.10 20.06 7.59
N ILE A 7 -37.77 21.35 7.52
CA ILE A 7 -37.52 22.21 8.70
C ILE A 7 -38.80 22.33 9.54
N LEU A 8 -39.96 22.48 8.90
CA LEU A 8 -41.24 22.55 9.60
C LEU A 8 -41.63 21.20 10.25
N ILE A 9 -41.37 20.07 9.58
CA ILE A 9 -41.62 18.71 10.11
C ILE A 9 -40.71 18.39 11.29
N SER A 10 -39.44 18.84 11.26
CA SER A 10 -38.52 18.68 12.40
C SER A 10 -38.90 19.54 13.61
N ILE A 11 -39.39 20.77 13.39
CA ILE A 11 -40.00 21.60 14.45
C ILE A 11 -41.27 20.94 15.02
N LEU A 12 -42.10 20.30 14.19
CA LEU A 12 -43.32 19.60 14.61
C LEU A 12 -43.04 18.33 15.43
N LEU A 13 -41.95 17.60 15.13
CA LEU A 13 -41.57 16.38 15.86
C LEU A 13 -41.00 16.67 17.26
N SER A 14 -40.39 17.84 17.49
CA SER A 14 -39.87 18.28 18.81
C SER A 14 -40.94 18.63 19.85
N ILE A 15 -42.22 18.77 19.47
CA ILE A 15 -43.32 19.13 20.39
C ILE A 15 -43.72 17.95 21.31
N SER A 16 -43.11 16.78 21.13
CA SER A 16 -43.45 15.52 21.82
C SER A 16 -43.09 15.46 23.33
N TYR A 17 -42.41 16.46 23.90
CA TYR A 17 -41.93 16.46 25.30
C TYR A 17 -42.30 17.70 26.14
N GLY A 18 -43.40 18.39 25.85
CA GLY A 18 -43.85 19.55 26.66
C GLY A 18 -42.95 20.78 26.55
N GLN A 19 -42.06 20.81 25.56
CA GLN A 19 -41.20 21.95 25.23
C GLN A 19 -42.03 23.10 24.66
N LYS A 20 -41.68 24.35 24.98
CA LYS A 20 -42.35 25.55 24.43
C LYS A 20 -41.43 26.32 23.52
N VAL A 21 -41.94 26.74 22.37
CA VAL A 21 -41.23 27.65 21.47
C VAL A 21 -41.46 29.08 21.92
N ILE A 22 -40.39 29.81 22.20
CA ILE A 22 -40.43 31.24 22.52
C ILE A 22 -39.86 31.98 21.31
N HIS A 23 -40.68 32.86 20.73
CA HIS A 23 -40.33 33.58 19.52
C HIS A 23 -39.70 34.92 19.85
N PHE A 24 -38.61 35.23 19.16
CA PHE A 24 -37.99 36.54 19.21
C PHE A 24 -38.90 37.58 18.54
N ASN A 25 -39.00 38.76 19.12
CA ASN A 25 -39.74 39.85 18.51
C ASN A 25 -38.88 40.47 17.39
N THR A 26 -39.08 40.01 16.15
CA THR A 26 -38.31 40.52 15.00
C THR A 26 -38.64 41.96 14.59
N ALA A 27 -39.59 42.60 15.27
CA ALA A 27 -39.82 44.05 15.16
C ALA A 27 -38.89 44.87 16.08
N SER A 28 -38.24 44.24 17.06
CA SER A 28 -37.20 44.88 17.87
C SER A 28 -36.01 45.25 16.99
N ASP A 29 -35.49 46.46 17.16
CA ASP A 29 -34.30 46.93 16.45
C ASP A 29 -33.03 46.56 17.23
N CYS A 30 -32.37 45.50 16.78
CA CYS A 30 -31.12 45.02 17.36
C CYS A 30 -29.90 45.45 16.53
N PHE A 31 -30.02 46.48 15.68
CA PHE A 31 -28.89 46.97 14.90
C PHE A 31 -27.73 47.45 15.78
N GLN A 32 -28.04 48.07 16.93
CA GLN A 32 -27.05 48.50 17.94
C GLN A 32 -26.69 47.42 18.96
N GLY A 33 -27.27 46.21 18.86
CA GLY A 33 -27.11 45.12 19.81
C GLY A 33 -28.31 44.93 20.73
N CYS A 34 -28.76 43.68 20.85
CA CYS A 34 -29.71 43.21 21.84
C CYS A 34 -29.07 42.14 22.74
N ASP A 35 -29.47 42.08 24.00
CA ASP A 35 -29.13 40.94 24.88
C ASP A 35 -30.17 39.83 24.67
N PHE A 36 -29.71 38.62 24.37
CA PHE A 36 -30.54 37.41 24.27
C PHE A 36 -31.37 37.16 25.54
N ASN A 37 -30.87 37.59 26.70
CA ASN A 37 -31.49 37.33 27.99
C ASN A 37 -32.43 38.46 28.45
N ASP A 38 -32.54 39.54 27.68
CA ASP A 38 -33.54 40.58 27.93
C ASP A 38 -34.94 40.08 27.54
N GLY A 39 -35.85 39.95 28.51
CA GLY A 39 -37.23 39.54 28.25
C GLY A 39 -37.97 40.46 27.27
N SER A 40 -37.58 41.74 27.16
CA SER A 40 -38.26 42.73 26.32
C SER A 40 -38.16 42.44 24.81
N VAL A 41 -37.12 41.70 24.38
CA VAL A 41 -36.92 41.32 22.98
C VAL A 41 -37.61 40.02 22.59
N TRP A 42 -38.29 39.35 23.53
CA TRP A 42 -39.05 38.12 23.28
C TRP A 42 -40.55 38.37 23.30
N ILE A 43 -41.28 37.68 22.42
CA ILE A 43 -42.74 37.71 22.43
C ILE A 43 -43.24 37.07 23.74
N GLY A 44 -43.98 37.86 24.52
CA GLY A 44 -44.47 37.46 25.84
C GLY A 44 -43.59 37.90 27.01
N GLY A 45 -42.48 38.60 26.76
CA GLY A 45 -41.67 39.21 27.83
C GLY A 45 -40.77 38.24 28.60
N VAL A 46 -40.55 37.02 28.10
CA VAL A 46 -39.83 35.94 28.80
C VAL A 46 -38.65 35.48 27.95
N SER A 47 -37.43 35.54 28.50
CA SER A 47 -36.26 34.94 27.84
C SER A 47 -36.35 33.41 27.85
N PRO A 48 -36.00 32.73 26.75
CA PRO A 48 -36.05 31.27 26.65
C PRO A 48 -34.96 30.55 27.44
N ASN A 49 -34.01 31.26 28.07
CA ASN A 49 -32.88 30.64 28.76
C ASN A 49 -33.27 29.99 30.10
N ASN A 50 -34.00 28.87 30.03
CA ASN A 50 -34.58 28.17 31.18
C ASN A 50 -34.45 26.64 31.04
N ASN A 51 -33.41 26.09 31.66
CA ASN A 51 -33.16 24.68 31.99
C ASN A 51 -33.85 23.63 31.07
N TYR A 52 -33.59 23.72 29.76
CA TYR A 52 -34.04 22.76 28.71
C TYR A 52 -35.55 22.63 28.46
N GLN A 53 -36.38 23.58 28.91
CA GLN A 53 -37.82 23.57 28.61
C GLN A 53 -38.20 24.32 27.34
N TYR A 54 -37.36 25.26 26.89
CA TYR A 54 -37.72 26.20 25.84
C TYR A 54 -36.86 26.05 24.59
N ILE A 55 -37.51 26.16 23.44
CA ILE A 55 -36.89 26.31 22.13
C ILE A 55 -36.88 27.81 21.82
N ALA A 56 -35.69 28.38 21.62
CA ALA A 56 -35.55 29.76 21.20
C ALA A 56 -35.69 29.87 19.67
N SER A 57 -36.58 30.73 19.17
CA SER A 57 -36.81 30.90 17.72
C SER A 57 -36.62 32.37 17.30
N ILE A 58 -35.51 32.67 16.65
CA ILE A 58 -35.18 33.96 16.04
C ILE A 58 -35.31 33.80 14.52
N ASP A 59 -36.41 34.26 13.91
CA ASP A 59 -36.68 34.01 12.49
C ASP A 59 -37.05 35.29 11.72
N TYR A 60 -36.06 35.84 11.01
CA TYR A 60 -36.20 37.03 10.17
C TYR A 60 -36.61 36.72 8.72
N SER A 61 -36.91 35.46 8.37
CA SER A 61 -37.26 35.08 6.99
C SER A 61 -38.47 35.83 6.42
N ASN A 62 -39.43 36.20 7.28
CA ASN A 62 -40.62 36.99 6.95
C ASN A 62 -40.63 38.39 7.60
N SER A 63 -39.49 38.84 8.15
CA SER A 63 -39.44 40.14 8.83
C SER A 63 -39.50 41.31 7.85
N LYS A 64 -40.11 42.41 8.28
CA LYS A 64 -40.06 43.69 7.56
C LYS A 64 -38.75 44.45 7.82
N ASN A 65 -37.98 44.03 8.82
CA ASN A 65 -36.70 44.63 9.16
C ASN A 65 -35.64 44.27 8.11
N LYS A 66 -34.99 45.28 7.51
CA LYS A 66 -33.98 45.14 6.43
C LYS A 66 -32.57 45.50 6.87
N TYR A 67 -32.34 45.67 8.17
CA TYR A 67 -31.03 46.00 8.72
C TYR A 67 -30.40 44.77 9.33
N SER A 68 -29.07 44.70 9.32
CA SER A 68 -28.35 43.68 10.06
C SER A 68 -28.70 43.73 11.55
N GLN A 69 -28.86 42.57 12.17
CA GLN A 69 -29.26 42.44 13.57
C GLN A 69 -28.10 41.86 14.36
N LYS A 70 -27.81 42.43 15.54
CA LYS A 70 -26.78 41.94 16.44
C LYS A 70 -27.41 41.48 17.75
N ILE A 71 -27.19 40.23 18.12
CA ILE A 71 -27.74 39.61 19.33
C ILE A 71 -26.58 38.99 20.09
N ASP A 72 -26.36 39.41 21.32
CA ASP A 72 -25.27 38.93 22.17
C ASP A 72 -25.86 38.16 23.37
N SER A 73 -25.23 37.05 23.76
CA SER A 73 -25.52 36.37 25.03
C SER A 73 -24.27 36.33 25.91
N PHE A 74 -24.39 36.91 27.11
CA PHE A 74 -23.31 37.00 28.08
C PHE A 74 -23.37 35.91 29.17
N ILE A 75 -24.45 35.12 29.21
CA ILE A 75 -24.62 34.03 30.16
C ILE A 75 -24.82 32.69 29.44
N ASN A 76 -24.62 31.60 30.18
CA ASN A 76 -24.74 30.26 29.62
C ASN A 76 -26.15 30.03 29.05
N LEU A 77 -26.22 29.49 27.84
CA LEU A 77 -27.48 29.09 27.21
C LEU A 77 -27.81 27.64 27.59
N LYS A 78 -28.99 27.43 28.18
CA LYS A 78 -29.53 26.09 28.47
C LYS A 78 -30.91 25.96 27.83
N LEU A 79 -30.94 25.44 26.62
CA LEU A 79 -32.12 25.46 25.76
C LEU A 79 -32.50 24.04 25.35
N ALA A 80 -33.80 23.82 25.15
CA ALA A 80 -34.29 22.59 24.55
C ALA A 80 -33.89 22.52 23.08
N GLY A 81 -33.85 23.66 22.38
CA GLY A 81 -33.49 23.81 20.97
C GLY A 81 -33.26 25.28 20.62
N LEU A 82 -32.65 25.53 19.47
CA LEU A 82 -32.35 26.90 19.01
C LEU A 82 -32.49 27.02 17.50
N THR A 83 -33.35 27.92 17.04
CA THR A 83 -33.50 28.24 15.63
C THR A 83 -33.13 29.71 15.41
N ILE A 84 -32.12 29.96 14.58
CA ILE A 84 -31.75 31.30 14.12
C ILE A 84 -31.76 31.30 12.59
N ILE A 85 -32.71 32.04 12.03
CA ILE A 85 -32.90 32.16 10.59
C ILE A 85 -32.86 33.63 10.22
N GLY A 86 -31.90 34.02 9.38
CA GLY A 86 -31.85 35.34 8.77
C GLY A 86 -32.60 35.39 7.43
N SER A 87 -32.31 36.41 6.63
CA SER A 87 -32.77 36.48 5.25
C SER A 87 -31.70 37.13 4.35
N PRO A 88 -31.81 37.01 3.02
CA PRO A 88 -30.94 37.76 2.11
C PRO A 88 -31.00 39.29 2.33
N ALA A 89 -32.08 39.81 2.92
CA ALA A 89 -32.24 41.22 3.25
C ALA A 89 -31.83 41.56 4.70
N THR A 90 -31.59 40.56 5.55
CA THR A 90 -31.43 40.73 6.99
C THR A 90 -30.41 39.73 7.52
N SER A 91 -29.16 40.15 7.61
CA SER A 91 -28.11 39.35 8.26
C SER A 91 -28.30 39.35 9.77
N VAL A 92 -28.07 38.21 10.43
CA VAL A 92 -28.10 38.13 11.90
C VAL A 92 -26.72 37.74 12.40
N TYR A 93 -26.16 38.55 13.28
CA TYR A 93 -24.90 38.30 13.98
C TYR A 93 -25.24 37.91 15.42
N PHE A 94 -25.00 36.65 15.75
CA PHE A 94 -25.23 36.12 17.09
C PHE A 94 -23.89 35.85 17.76
N THR A 95 -23.59 36.48 18.90
CA THR A 95 -22.35 36.25 19.64
C THR A 95 -22.64 35.61 20.99
N LEU A 96 -22.03 34.47 21.29
CA LEU A 96 -22.05 33.84 22.60
C LEU A 96 -20.73 34.09 23.31
N PHE A 97 -20.76 34.79 24.44
CA PHE A 97 -19.60 35.04 25.31
C PHE A 97 -19.44 34.02 26.44
N ALA A 98 -20.29 33.01 26.46
CA ALA A 98 -20.39 32.01 27.53
C ALA A 98 -20.52 30.59 26.94
N GLN A 99 -21.04 29.63 27.70
CA GLN A 99 -21.24 28.25 27.24
C GLN A 99 -22.67 28.03 26.73
N SER A 100 -22.87 27.14 25.77
CA SER A 100 -24.19 26.64 25.41
C SER A 100 -24.30 25.14 25.64
N ASP A 101 -25.48 24.73 26.05
CA ASP A 101 -25.92 23.35 26.03
C ASP A 101 -27.36 23.33 25.51
N ILE A 102 -27.52 22.85 24.28
CA ILE A 102 -28.76 22.92 23.52
C ILE A 102 -29.20 21.51 23.13
N GLY A 103 -30.30 21.05 23.71
CA GLY A 103 -30.86 19.74 23.40
C GLY A 103 -32.06 19.42 24.28
N PRO A 104 -32.93 18.47 23.87
CA PRO A 104 -32.75 17.52 22.77
C PRO A 104 -33.29 17.94 21.40
N ALA A 105 -34.00 19.07 21.30
CA ALA A 105 -34.54 19.55 20.03
C ALA A 105 -33.43 20.12 19.12
N PRO A 106 -33.65 20.18 17.80
CA PRO A 106 -32.64 20.63 16.85
C PRO A 106 -32.15 22.06 17.09
N THR A 107 -30.87 22.27 16.81
CA THR A 107 -30.24 23.59 16.65
C THR A 107 -30.08 23.88 15.16
N VAL A 108 -30.82 24.86 14.63
CA VAL A 108 -30.82 25.24 13.21
C VAL A 108 -30.33 26.68 13.08
N ILE A 109 -29.23 26.86 12.37
CA ILE A 109 -28.65 28.17 12.06
C ILE A 109 -28.65 28.30 10.53
N GLY A 110 -29.35 29.30 9.99
CA GLY A 110 -29.58 29.39 8.56
C GLY A 110 -29.89 30.78 8.01
N GLY A 111 -29.76 30.97 6.70
CA GLY A 111 -30.28 32.14 6.01
C GLY A 111 -29.45 33.40 6.27
N ASN A 112 -28.14 33.35 6.00
CA ASN A 112 -27.23 34.50 6.18
C ASN A 112 -27.04 34.92 7.66
N VAL A 113 -26.86 33.92 8.53
CA VAL A 113 -26.56 34.10 9.96
C VAL A 113 -25.07 33.88 10.19
N THR A 114 -24.44 34.71 11.00
CA THR A 114 -23.11 34.47 11.55
C THR A 114 -23.25 34.25 13.05
N PHE A 115 -23.01 33.03 13.50
CA PHE A 115 -22.97 32.64 14.91
C PHE A 115 -21.51 32.56 15.35
N THR A 116 -21.12 33.36 16.33
CA THR A 116 -19.76 33.39 16.87
C THR A 116 -19.73 32.94 18.31
N ILE A 117 -18.82 32.04 18.65
CA ILE A 117 -18.46 31.68 20.03
C ILE A 117 -17.18 32.45 20.38
N ALA A 118 -17.27 33.34 21.38
CA ALA A 118 -16.13 34.09 21.83
C ALA A 118 -15.12 33.20 22.57
N SER A 119 -13.86 33.65 22.63
CA SER A 119 -12.73 32.86 23.16
C SER A 119 -13.00 32.32 24.58
N GLY A 120 -12.70 31.04 24.79
CA GLY A 120 -12.94 30.35 26.06
C GLY A 120 -14.38 29.83 26.23
N GLY A 121 -15.27 30.06 25.26
CA GLY A 121 -16.63 29.55 25.26
C GLY A 121 -16.71 28.05 24.93
N ALA A 122 -17.91 27.49 25.08
CA ALA A 122 -18.21 26.12 24.65
C ALA A 122 -19.55 26.07 23.95
N PHE A 123 -19.64 25.33 22.85
CA PHE A 123 -20.87 25.12 22.08
C PHE A 123 -21.31 23.66 22.17
N GLY A 124 -22.33 23.38 22.99
CA GLY A 124 -23.00 22.09 23.06
C GLY A 124 -24.32 22.10 22.27
N ALA A 125 -24.51 21.12 21.38
CA ALA A 125 -25.80 20.92 20.71
C ALA A 125 -26.06 19.44 20.35
N ASP A 126 -27.21 18.88 20.70
CA ASP A 126 -27.53 17.49 20.31
C ASP A 126 -27.55 17.33 18.77
N ASN A 127 -28.33 18.14 18.07
CA ASN A 127 -28.41 18.08 16.61
C ASN A 127 -28.15 19.47 16.03
N LEU A 128 -27.04 19.66 15.32
CA LEU A 128 -26.69 20.92 14.65
C LEU A 128 -27.02 20.85 13.16
N THR A 129 -27.72 21.86 12.65
CA THR A 129 -27.87 22.10 11.21
C THR A 129 -27.38 23.51 10.88
N LEU A 130 -26.35 23.59 10.04
CA LEU A 130 -25.89 24.83 9.41
C LEU A 130 -26.36 24.84 7.96
N ALA A 131 -27.27 25.76 7.64
CA ALA A 131 -27.95 25.81 6.35
C ALA A 131 -27.77 27.18 5.66
N ASN A 132 -28.00 27.25 4.35
CA ASN A 132 -28.25 28.52 3.63
C ASN A 132 -27.29 29.69 3.98
N GLN A 133 -26.00 29.58 3.63
CA GLN A 133 -25.00 30.64 3.89
C GLN A 133 -24.82 31.01 5.37
N ALA A 134 -25.22 30.13 6.30
CA ALA A 134 -24.88 30.30 7.71
C ALA A 134 -23.40 30.07 7.97
N SER A 135 -22.85 30.81 8.92
CA SER A 135 -21.49 30.64 9.45
C SER A 135 -21.56 30.33 10.95
N LEU A 136 -20.86 29.30 11.40
CA LEU A 136 -20.55 29.06 12.81
C LEU A 136 -19.03 29.22 13.00
N ILE A 137 -18.66 30.20 13.81
CA ILE A 137 -17.27 30.63 14.01
C ILE A 137 -16.91 30.44 15.48
N LEU A 138 -15.92 29.61 15.77
CA LEU A 138 -15.38 29.40 17.10
C LEU A 138 -14.00 30.05 17.19
N ASN A 139 -13.87 31.06 18.07
CA ASN A 139 -12.57 31.70 18.32
C ASN A 139 -11.63 30.78 19.14
N SER A 140 -10.39 31.20 19.36
CA SER A 140 -9.40 30.38 20.09
C SER A 140 -9.89 29.90 21.45
N ASN A 141 -9.43 28.72 21.89
CA ASN A 141 -9.81 28.08 23.16
C ASN A 141 -11.31 27.74 23.28
N CYS A 142 -12.02 27.53 22.17
CA CYS A 142 -13.42 27.10 22.20
C CYS A 142 -13.57 25.60 21.99
N ASN A 143 -14.54 25.00 22.67
CA ASN A 143 -14.90 23.59 22.48
C ASN A 143 -16.29 23.47 21.84
N ALA A 144 -16.44 22.63 20.84
CA ALA A 144 -17.72 22.23 20.26
C ALA A 144 -17.98 20.76 20.53
N LEU A 145 -19.13 20.44 21.11
CA LEU A 145 -19.63 19.08 21.29
C LEU A 145 -21.00 18.97 20.65
N ILE A 146 -21.12 18.14 19.63
CA ILE A 146 -22.39 17.83 18.99
C ILE A 146 -22.65 16.33 18.96
N ASN A 147 -23.92 15.91 19.00
CA ASN A 147 -24.20 14.50 18.75
C ASN A 147 -24.20 14.20 17.25
N THR A 148 -25.00 14.94 16.48
CA THR A 148 -24.99 14.88 15.01
C THR A 148 -24.93 16.27 14.39
N GLY A 149 -24.30 16.37 13.22
CA GLY A 149 -24.13 17.62 12.48
C GLY A 149 -24.52 17.49 11.00
N VAL A 150 -25.23 18.49 10.49
CA VAL A 150 -25.52 18.66 9.06
C VAL A 150 -25.03 20.04 8.64
N PHE A 151 -23.95 20.07 7.87
CA PHE A 151 -23.35 21.28 7.31
C PHE A 151 -23.70 21.32 5.83
N GLU A 152 -24.81 21.97 5.48
CA GLU A 152 -25.32 21.98 4.10
C GLU A 152 -24.38 22.73 3.15
N ALA A 153 -24.48 22.43 1.86
CA ALA A 153 -23.77 23.17 0.83
C ALA A 153 -23.94 24.70 0.96
N GLY A 154 -22.81 25.42 1.00
CA GLY A 154 -22.75 26.86 1.18
C GLY A 154 -22.72 27.35 2.62
N SER A 155 -22.85 26.48 3.63
CA SER A 155 -22.56 26.85 5.02
C SER A 155 -21.05 26.94 5.28
N LEU A 156 -20.67 27.64 6.36
CA LEU A 156 -19.30 27.77 6.83
C LEU A 156 -19.21 27.35 8.30
N TYR A 157 -18.28 26.46 8.61
CA TYR A 157 -17.80 26.20 9.96
C TYR A 157 -16.30 26.53 10.00
N THR A 158 -15.91 27.38 10.94
CA THR A 158 -14.50 27.70 11.19
C THR A 158 -14.21 27.64 12.67
N GLN A 159 -13.09 27.03 13.03
CA GLN A 159 -12.59 27.02 14.40
C GLN A 159 -11.11 27.39 14.44
N ASP A 160 -10.80 28.38 15.26
CA ASP A 160 -9.42 28.79 15.57
C ASP A 160 -8.71 27.74 16.46
N SER A 161 -7.47 28.05 16.87
CA SER A 161 -6.59 27.14 17.60
C SER A 161 -6.99 26.88 19.06
N LEU A 162 -6.36 25.85 19.66
CA LEU A 162 -6.40 25.51 21.08
C LEU A 162 -7.78 25.04 21.60
N GLY A 163 -8.63 24.56 20.69
CA GLY A 163 -9.97 24.08 21.00
C GLY A 163 -10.16 22.59 20.80
N SER A 164 -11.43 22.18 20.80
CA SER A 164 -11.83 20.85 20.29
C SER A 164 -13.15 20.90 19.52
N PHE A 165 -13.33 19.98 18.58
CA PHE A 165 -14.62 19.67 17.95
C PHE A 165 -14.91 18.18 18.12
N ASP A 166 -16.08 17.84 18.62
CA ASP A 166 -16.50 16.46 18.83
C ASP A 166 -17.91 16.22 18.26
N SER A 167 -18.06 15.20 17.41
CA SER A 167 -19.32 14.70 16.86
C SER A 167 -19.52 13.23 17.25
N GLN A 168 -20.57 12.91 18.03
CA GLN A 168 -20.72 11.59 18.68
C GLN A 168 -21.36 10.48 17.82
N TYR A 169 -22.30 10.78 16.92
CA TYR A 169 -23.10 9.78 16.19
C TYR A 169 -23.03 9.92 14.67
N GLY A 170 -22.04 10.65 14.16
CA GLY A 170 -21.83 10.91 12.74
C GLY A 170 -22.35 12.26 12.27
N SER A 171 -21.74 12.77 11.20
CA SER A 171 -22.03 14.08 10.63
C SER A 171 -21.91 14.10 9.10
N THR A 172 -22.61 15.05 8.47
CA THR A 172 -22.61 15.29 7.03
C THR A 172 -22.03 16.67 6.73
N PHE A 173 -20.93 16.72 5.97
CA PHE A 173 -20.17 17.91 5.63
C PHE A 173 -20.25 18.22 4.14
N GLU A 174 -21.25 18.98 3.70
CA GLU A 174 -21.41 19.47 2.32
C GLU A 174 -20.97 20.94 2.14
N GLY A 175 -20.89 21.70 3.23
CA GLY A 175 -20.39 23.07 3.27
C GLY A 175 -18.87 23.18 3.40
N THR A 176 -18.39 24.36 3.82
CA THR A 176 -16.99 24.56 4.20
C THR A 176 -16.79 24.22 5.67
N PHE A 177 -15.89 23.30 5.96
CA PHE A 177 -15.50 22.92 7.32
C PHE A 177 -13.99 23.10 7.46
N HIS A 178 -13.58 24.07 8.27
CA HIS A 178 -12.19 24.37 8.50
C HIS A 178 -11.86 24.43 10.00
N VAL A 179 -10.80 23.73 10.39
CA VAL A 179 -10.29 23.74 11.76
C VAL A 179 -8.79 24.05 11.72
N ALA A 180 -8.38 25.05 12.49
CA ALA A 180 -6.99 25.48 12.58
C ALA A 180 -6.08 24.46 13.29
N ASN A 181 -4.77 24.72 13.26
CA ASN A 181 -3.80 23.89 13.97
C ASN A 181 -3.98 23.98 15.50
N GLN A 182 -3.39 23.04 16.22
CA GLN A 182 -3.48 22.95 17.69
C GLN A 182 -4.91 22.78 18.24
N THR A 183 -5.84 22.32 17.40
CA THR A 183 -7.21 21.97 17.79
C THR A 183 -7.42 20.48 17.58
N THR A 184 -8.11 19.82 18.50
CA THR A 184 -8.36 18.37 18.38
C THR A 184 -9.76 18.12 17.81
N VAL A 185 -9.87 17.22 16.83
CA VAL A 185 -11.14 16.87 16.19
C VAL A 185 -11.46 15.39 16.38
N TYR A 186 -12.64 15.11 16.92
CA TYR A 186 -13.19 13.76 17.09
C TYR A 186 -14.46 13.62 16.25
N LEU A 187 -14.44 12.73 15.26
CA LEU A 187 -15.59 12.40 14.42
C LEU A 187 -15.97 10.93 14.63
N TYR A 188 -16.83 10.67 15.61
CA TYR A 188 -17.41 9.35 15.86
C TYR A 188 -18.55 9.05 14.89
N GLY A 189 -18.98 7.78 14.87
CA GLY A 189 -20.01 7.30 13.96
C GLY A 189 -19.59 7.37 12.49
N LYS A 190 -20.59 7.41 11.61
CA LYS A 190 -20.39 7.48 10.16
C LYS A 190 -20.41 8.93 9.67
N ASN A 191 -19.33 9.36 9.03
CA ASN A 191 -19.18 10.71 8.53
C ASN A 191 -19.20 10.76 7.00
N TYR A 192 -19.93 11.73 6.44
CA TYR A 192 -20.01 11.97 5.00
C TYR A 192 -19.31 13.30 4.68
N ILE A 193 -18.22 13.28 3.91
CA ILE A 193 -17.39 14.46 3.65
C ILE A 193 -17.42 14.78 2.14
N ALA A 194 -18.15 15.82 1.75
CA ALA A 194 -18.38 16.19 0.34
C ALA A 194 -18.12 17.67 -0.01
N GLY A 195 -18.03 18.54 0.99
CA GLY A 195 -17.78 19.97 0.79
C GLY A 195 -16.29 20.35 0.74
N SER A 196 -15.98 21.59 1.09
CA SER A 196 -14.59 22.01 1.33
C SER A 196 -14.19 21.58 2.74
N PHE A 197 -13.19 20.72 2.88
CA PHE A 197 -12.88 20.08 4.15
C PHE A 197 -11.37 20.11 4.45
N SER A 198 -10.99 20.79 5.52
CA SER A 198 -9.59 20.91 5.93
C SER A 198 -9.46 21.02 7.45
N ILE A 199 -8.74 20.08 8.05
CA ILE A 199 -8.41 20.07 9.47
C ILE A 199 -6.89 20.12 9.62
N LEU A 200 -6.39 21.23 10.16
CA LEU A 200 -4.95 21.44 10.41
C LEU A 200 -4.51 20.95 11.80
N GLY A 201 -5.44 20.44 12.61
CA GLY A 201 -5.17 19.87 13.92
C GLY A 201 -5.22 18.33 13.95
N GLU A 202 -4.99 17.77 15.14
CA GLU A 202 -5.03 16.33 15.37
C GLU A 202 -6.45 15.79 15.17
N THR A 203 -6.60 14.79 14.30
CA THR A 203 -7.93 14.24 13.97
C THR A 203 -8.03 12.76 14.30
N LYS A 204 -9.12 12.39 14.97
CA LYS A 204 -9.56 11.00 15.13
C LYS A 204 -10.94 10.82 14.49
N ILE A 205 -11.04 9.85 13.57
CA ILE A 205 -12.29 9.52 12.86
C ILE A 205 -12.61 8.03 13.07
N GLU A 206 -13.88 7.70 13.30
CA GLU A 206 -14.31 6.31 13.33
C GLU A 206 -14.52 5.75 11.92
N VAL A 207 -15.53 6.25 11.21
CA VAL A 207 -15.83 5.90 9.82
C VAL A 207 -16.02 7.18 9.00
N ALA A 208 -15.43 7.22 7.79
CA ALA A 208 -15.68 8.30 6.84
C ALA A 208 -15.79 7.83 5.38
N ASP A 209 -16.79 8.38 4.69
CA ASP A 209 -16.90 8.35 3.24
C ASP A 209 -16.49 9.72 2.68
N ILE A 210 -15.43 9.75 1.87
CA ILE A 210 -14.83 10.95 1.29
C ILE A 210 -15.29 11.11 -0.16
N TYR A 211 -16.06 12.16 -0.44
CA TYR A 211 -16.62 12.55 -1.75
C TYR A 211 -15.99 13.81 -2.34
N THR A 212 -14.95 14.34 -1.69
CA THR A 212 -14.25 15.58 -2.05
C THR A 212 -12.74 15.42 -1.89
N GLN A 213 -11.98 16.49 -2.06
CA GLN A 213 -10.58 16.54 -1.63
C GLN A 213 -10.55 16.94 -0.15
N ALA A 214 -10.28 16.00 0.74
CA ALA A 214 -10.25 16.19 2.18
C ALA A 214 -8.81 16.24 2.69
N TYR A 215 -8.48 17.28 3.47
CA TYR A 215 -7.13 17.54 3.94
C TYR A 215 -7.06 17.41 5.47
N PHE A 216 -6.06 16.67 5.93
CA PHE A 216 -5.77 16.45 7.34
C PHE A 216 -4.29 16.73 7.61
N TYR A 217 -4.01 17.27 8.79
CA TYR A 217 -2.65 17.37 9.31
C TYR A 217 -2.18 15.98 9.76
N ASP A 218 -2.81 15.49 10.83
CA ASP A 218 -2.69 14.11 11.34
C ASP A 218 -4.06 13.43 11.34
N LEU A 219 -4.07 12.15 10.97
CA LEU A 219 -5.30 11.37 10.88
C LEU A 219 -5.14 9.99 11.52
N ARG A 220 -5.95 9.75 12.56
CA ARG A 220 -6.18 8.43 13.14
C ARG A 220 -7.60 7.94 12.83
N VAL A 221 -7.69 6.89 12.03
CA VAL A 221 -8.93 6.18 11.73
C VAL A 221 -9.05 4.98 12.67
N THR A 222 -10.21 4.74 13.27
CA THR A 222 -10.42 3.56 14.13
C THR A 222 -11.19 2.41 13.49
N SER A 223 -11.85 2.62 12.33
CA SER A 223 -12.59 1.55 11.64
C SER A 223 -12.37 1.52 10.13
N LEU A 224 -12.79 2.55 9.40
CA LEU A 224 -12.80 2.51 7.94
C LEU A 224 -12.78 3.92 7.32
N VAL A 225 -11.96 4.13 6.30
CA VAL A 225 -12.13 5.24 5.36
C VAL A 225 -12.36 4.72 3.95
N GLN A 226 -13.40 5.23 3.30
CA GLN A 226 -13.68 5.01 1.89
C GLN A 226 -13.50 6.31 1.10
N VAL A 227 -12.52 6.33 0.21
CA VAL A 227 -12.30 7.39 -0.78
C VAL A 227 -13.11 7.02 -2.02
N THR A 228 -14.18 7.78 -2.29
CA THR A 228 -15.09 7.50 -3.41
C THR A 228 -14.47 7.92 -4.76
N PRO A 229 -15.10 7.60 -5.91
CA PRO A 229 -14.56 7.98 -7.20
C PRO A 229 -14.30 9.49 -7.33
N HIS A 230 -13.18 9.86 -7.97
CA HIS A 230 -12.73 11.24 -8.20
C HIS A 230 -12.49 12.09 -6.93
N SER A 231 -12.45 11.49 -5.75
CA SER A 231 -12.19 12.16 -4.47
C SER A 231 -10.74 11.93 -4.02
N GLY A 232 -10.32 12.60 -2.94
CA GLY A 232 -8.97 12.51 -2.44
C GLY A 232 -8.86 12.63 -0.93
N LEU A 233 -8.07 11.75 -0.32
CA LEU A 233 -7.64 11.86 1.07
C LEU A 233 -6.16 12.30 1.09
N PHE A 234 -5.89 13.45 1.71
CA PHE A 234 -4.55 14.00 1.85
C PHE A 234 -4.22 14.15 3.33
N VAL A 235 -3.11 13.55 3.75
CA VAL A 235 -2.60 13.60 5.11
C VAL A 235 -1.19 14.17 5.09
N THR A 236 -0.90 15.12 5.97
CA THR A 236 0.35 15.89 5.91
C THR A 236 1.49 15.20 6.63
N TYR A 237 1.22 14.56 7.77
CA TYR A 237 2.20 13.83 8.57
C TYR A 237 1.69 12.43 8.96
N ASP A 238 1.05 12.26 10.12
CA ASP A 238 0.75 10.93 10.64
C ASP A 238 -0.55 10.37 10.07
N LEU A 239 -0.48 9.14 9.56
CA LEU A 239 -1.67 8.37 9.15
C LEU A 239 -1.67 7.01 9.83
N THR A 240 -2.64 6.80 10.71
CA THR A 240 -2.95 5.47 11.25
C THR A 240 -4.35 5.05 10.84
N ALA A 241 -4.50 3.93 10.12
CA ALA A 241 -5.81 3.43 9.73
C ALA A 241 -5.86 1.89 9.63
N PRO A 242 -6.85 1.21 10.21
CA PRO A 242 -6.99 -0.23 10.05
C PRO A 242 -7.38 -0.62 8.62
N ASN A 243 -8.27 0.14 7.97
CA ASN A 243 -8.75 -0.15 6.62
C ASN A 243 -8.93 1.13 5.80
N ILE A 244 -8.40 1.14 4.58
CA ILE A 244 -8.63 2.18 3.59
C ILE A 244 -9.07 1.57 2.26
N TYR A 245 -10.15 2.09 1.69
CA TYR A 245 -10.63 1.72 0.36
C TYR A 245 -10.56 2.94 -0.54
N VAL A 246 -9.83 2.81 -1.65
CA VAL A 246 -9.70 3.85 -2.67
C VAL A 246 -10.38 3.35 -3.94
N SER A 247 -11.53 3.96 -4.24
CA SER A 247 -12.35 3.62 -5.41
C SER A 247 -11.71 4.16 -6.70
N ASN A 248 -12.20 3.71 -7.86
CA ASN A 248 -11.74 4.12 -9.19
C ASN A 248 -11.49 5.64 -9.30
N GLN A 249 -10.30 6.03 -9.78
CA GLN A 249 -9.84 7.43 -9.92
C GLN A 249 -9.80 8.24 -8.61
N GLY A 250 -9.97 7.59 -7.45
CA GLY A 250 -9.70 8.17 -6.15
C GLY A 250 -8.20 8.30 -5.88
N ARG A 251 -7.86 9.12 -4.89
CA ARG A 251 -6.46 9.36 -4.49
C ARG A 251 -6.28 9.28 -2.97
N LEU A 252 -5.26 8.55 -2.54
CA LEU A 252 -4.70 8.66 -1.19
C LEU A 252 -3.29 9.24 -1.31
N ALA A 253 -2.98 10.22 -0.49
CA ALA A 253 -1.68 10.89 -0.48
C ALA A 253 -1.25 11.20 0.94
N THR A 254 -0.11 10.66 1.36
CA THR A 254 0.54 11.05 2.62
C THR A 254 1.83 11.79 2.33
N ASN A 255 2.15 12.82 3.10
CA ASN A 255 3.49 13.41 3.23
C ASN A 255 4.13 13.88 1.92
N GLN A 256 3.32 14.28 0.92
CA GLN A 256 3.81 14.46 -0.46
C GLN A 256 4.88 15.55 -0.64
N TYR A 257 5.03 16.47 0.31
CA TYR A 257 5.88 17.65 0.19
C TYR A 257 6.65 18.00 1.48
N GLN A 258 6.70 17.10 2.47
CA GLN A 258 7.25 17.41 3.79
C GLN A 258 8.65 16.84 3.98
N THR A 259 9.50 17.59 4.68
CA THR A 259 10.82 17.14 5.10
C THR A 259 10.83 16.76 6.58
N LEU A 260 10.15 17.50 7.47
CA LEU A 260 10.04 17.22 8.92
C LEU A 260 8.81 17.94 9.55
N PRO A 261 8.15 17.39 10.58
CA PRO A 261 7.20 18.13 11.43
C PRO A 261 7.85 19.32 12.15
N GLU A 262 7.05 20.33 12.54
CA GLU A 262 7.56 21.54 13.22
C GLU A 262 8.24 21.25 14.56
N ASP A 263 7.83 20.19 15.25
CA ASP A 263 8.37 19.75 16.54
C ASP A 263 9.53 18.74 16.41
N GLY A 264 9.86 18.33 15.18
CA GLY A 264 10.88 17.33 14.90
C GLY A 264 10.50 15.89 15.30
N SER A 265 9.21 15.61 15.55
CA SER A 265 8.74 14.24 15.78
C SER A 265 8.95 13.36 14.53
N PRO A 266 9.03 12.03 14.69
CA PRO A 266 9.01 11.13 13.54
C PRO A 266 7.64 11.17 12.85
N ILE A 267 7.65 11.02 11.53
CA ILE A 267 6.45 10.83 10.71
C ILE A 267 6.15 9.34 10.59
N ILE A 268 4.96 8.92 11.04
CA ILE A 268 4.55 7.52 11.10
C ILE A 268 3.33 7.28 10.22
N VAL A 269 3.47 6.33 9.28
CA VAL A 269 2.35 5.80 8.51
C VAL A 269 2.13 4.34 8.87
N ASN A 270 0.94 4.00 9.37
CA ASN A 270 0.56 2.65 9.75
C ASN A 270 -0.83 2.30 9.22
N ILE A 271 -0.89 1.44 8.21
CA ILE A 271 -2.14 1.03 7.57
C ILE A 271 -2.32 -0.48 7.65
N GLY A 272 -3.42 -0.95 8.22
CA GLY A 272 -3.71 -2.38 8.31
C GLY A 272 -3.99 -3.00 6.93
N PHE A 273 -4.94 -2.43 6.20
CA PHE A 273 -5.39 -2.93 4.90
C PHE A 273 -5.67 -1.80 3.91
N ILE A 274 -5.26 -1.98 2.65
CA ILE A 274 -5.55 -1.09 1.53
C ILE A 274 -6.23 -1.86 0.40
N TRP A 275 -7.42 -1.43 0.01
CA TRP A 275 -8.03 -1.79 -1.28
C TRP A 275 -7.89 -0.61 -2.24
N ASN A 276 -7.27 -0.81 -3.40
CA ASN A 276 -7.02 0.24 -4.38
C ASN A 276 -7.52 -0.20 -5.76
N ASP A 277 -8.64 0.34 -6.20
CA ASP A 277 -9.29 -0.06 -7.45
C ASP A 277 -8.51 0.35 -8.71
N GLN A 278 -8.97 -0.13 -9.87
CA GLN A 278 -8.38 0.25 -11.14
C GLN A 278 -8.42 1.76 -11.34
N GLY A 279 -7.28 2.35 -11.75
CA GLY A 279 -7.18 3.78 -12.06
C GLY A 279 -7.03 4.71 -10.85
N SER A 280 -7.09 4.21 -9.62
CA SER A 280 -6.78 5.00 -8.42
C SER A 280 -5.30 5.00 -8.08
N THR A 281 -4.90 5.95 -7.24
CA THR A 281 -3.50 6.14 -6.84
C THR A 281 -3.39 6.27 -5.32
N VAL A 282 -2.59 5.41 -4.72
CA VAL A 282 -2.10 5.56 -3.35
C VAL A 282 -0.65 6.00 -3.42
N SER A 283 -0.29 7.09 -2.75
CA SER A 283 1.08 7.60 -2.73
C SER A 283 1.54 7.94 -1.33
N PHE A 284 2.70 7.42 -0.97
CA PHE A 284 3.40 7.73 0.27
C PHE A 284 4.60 8.62 -0.04
N GLY A 285 4.66 9.78 0.59
CA GLY A 285 5.86 10.62 0.63
C GLY A 285 6.88 10.12 1.65
N PRO A 286 7.94 10.91 1.92
CA PRO A 286 8.94 10.60 2.94
C PRO A 286 8.29 10.41 4.31
N ALA A 287 8.75 9.38 5.04
CA ALA A 287 8.35 9.09 6.41
C ALA A 287 9.44 8.27 7.10
N ASP A 288 9.56 8.41 8.43
CA ASP A 288 10.50 7.61 9.23
C ASP A 288 10.13 6.13 9.21
N THR A 289 8.83 5.82 9.18
CA THR A 289 8.36 4.44 9.07
C THR A 289 7.03 4.38 8.31
N ILE A 290 6.98 3.47 7.33
CA ILE A 290 5.72 3.10 6.66
C ILE A 290 5.49 1.61 6.91
N THR A 291 4.44 1.30 7.67
CA THR A 291 3.99 -0.08 7.92
C THR A 291 2.66 -0.30 7.24
N ILE A 292 2.59 -1.33 6.39
CA ILE A 292 1.36 -1.72 5.71
C ILE A 292 1.13 -3.22 5.97
N GLY A 293 -0.03 -3.60 6.48
CA GLY A 293 -0.36 -5.02 6.67
C GLY A 293 -0.56 -5.69 5.31
N GLN A 294 -1.65 -5.36 4.63
CA GLN A 294 -1.99 -5.94 3.33
C GLN A 294 -2.44 -4.88 2.34
N VAL A 295 -2.13 -5.11 1.06
CA VAL A 295 -2.65 -4.31 -0.04
C VAL A 295 -3.20 -5.23 -1.12
N ASN A 296 -4.38 -4.89 -1.58
CA ASN A 296 -4.96 -5.41 -2.81
C ASN A 296 -5.13 -4.23 -3.77
N SER A 297 -4.33 -4.20 -4.83
CA SER A 297 -4.29 -3.06 -5.75
C SER A 297 -4.47 -3.49 -7.19
N LEU A 298 -5.51 -2.98 -7.83
CA LEU A 298 -5.66 -2.90 -9.28
C LEU A 298 -5.24 -1.51 -9.82
N GLY A 299 -5.04 -0.55 -8.91
CA GLY A 299 -4.50 0.79 -9.18
C GLY A 299 -2.98 0.85 -8.98
N SER A 300 -2.45 2.06 -8.77
CA SER A 300 -1.01 2.26 -8.49
C SER A 300 -0.73 2.55 -7.02
N VAL A 301 0.38 2.00 -6.50
CA VAL A 301 0.91 2.32 -5.16
C VAL A 301 2.32 2.89 -5.31
N GLN A 302 2.52 4.11 -4.83
CA GLN A 302 3.73 4.89 -5.09
C GLN A 302 4.41 5.26 -3.78
N PHE A 303 5.73 5.27 -3.79
CA PHE A 303 6.54 5.69 -2.65
C PHE A 303 7.57 6.71 -3.13
N ARG A 304 7.82 7.74 -2.32
CA ARG A 304 8.71 8.85 -2.69
C ARG A 304 9.70 9.16 -1.57
N GLY A 305 10.95 9.39 -1.95
CA GLY A 305 12.05 9.73 -1.04
C GLY A 305 12.61 8.52 -0.29
N ASP A 306 13.42 8.81 0.73
CA ASP A 306 13.95 7.80 1.64
C ASP A 306 12.84 7.32 2.56
N SER A 307 12.62 6.00 2.59
CA SER A 307 11.58 5.40 3.44
C SER A 307 11.95 3.97 3.76
N LEU A 308 11.77 3.61 5.03
CA LEU A 308 11.74 2.22 5.47
C LEU A 308 10.29 1.74 5.35
N VAL A 309 10.04 0.89 4.35
CA VAL A 309 8.72 0.34 4.07
C VAL A 309 8.68 -1.11 4.52
N THR A 310 7.77 -1.41 5.45
CA THR A 310 7.53 -2.76 5.92
C THR A 310 6.13 -3.19 5.50
N VAL A 311 6.06 -4.26 4.71
CA VAL A 311 4.81 -4.89 4.27
C VAL A 311 4.69 -6.27 4.90
N GLN A 312 3.68 -6.47 5.76
CA GLN A 312 3.48 -7.70 6.50
C GLN A 312 2.12 -8.33 6.19
N SER A 313 2.09 -9.15 5.13
CA SER A 313 0.87 -9.90 4.83
C SER A 313 0.66 -11.02 5.86
N SER A 314 -0.60 -11.25 6.25
CA SER A 314 -0.92 -12.37 7.13
C SER A 314 -0.72 -13.70 6.38
N PRO A 315 -0.01 -14.68 6.95
CA PRO A 315 0.26 -15.96 6.29
C PRO A 315 -1.00 -16.78 5.94
N LEU A 316 -2.17 -16.38 6.46
CA LEU A 316 -3.45 -17.07 6.27
C LEU A 316 -4.29 -16.53 5.09
N GLN A 317 -3.89 -15.42 4.45
CA GLN A 317 -4.63 -14.87 3.31
C GLN A 317 -3.74 -14.87 2.05
N LEU A 318 -3.72 -16.03 1.38
CA LEU A 318 -3.22 -16.19 0.01
C LEU A 318 -4.10 -15.40 -0.95
N GLN A 319 -3.80 -14.11 -1.15
CA GLN A 319 -4.08 -13.29 -2.34
C GLN A 319 -3.76 -11.82 -2.03
N SER A 320 -2.51 -11.41 -2.21
CA SER A 320 -2.14 -10.00 -2.22
C SER A 320 -1.37 -9.73 -3.50
N ASN A 321 -2.08 -9.33 -4.55
CA ASN A 321 -1.46 -8.78 -5.75
C ASN A 321 -1.13 -7.31 -5.44
N PHE A 322 0.15 -7.02 -5.21
CA PHE A 322 0.65 -5.65 -5.28
C PHE A 322 0.95 -5.34 -6.74
N THR A 323 0.09 -4.53 -7.37
CA THR A 323 0.31 -4.10 -8.76
C THR A 323 0.81 -2.66 -8.78
N LEU A 324 1.94 -2.49 -9.46
CA LEU A 324 2.66 -1.25 -9.78
C LEU A 324 3.21 -0.45 -8.59
N PHE A 325 4.49 -0.68 -8.31
CA PHE A 325 5.33 0.19 -7.50
C PHE A 325 5.93 1.32 -8.34
N TYR A 326 5.61 2.58 -8.04
CA TYR A 326 6.38 3.73 -8.56
C TYR A 326 7.28 4.27 -7.44
N LEU A 327 8.58 3.98 -7.53
CA LEU A 327 9.57 4.63 -6.65
C LEU A 327 10.03 5.91 -7.33
N ASN A 328 9.64 7.06 -6.82
CA ASN A 328 10.12 8.35 -7.33
C ASN A 328 11.10 8.98 -6.33
N THR A 329 12.39 8.99 -6.68
CA THR A 329 13.45 9.60 -5.86
C THR A 329 13.84 11.01 -6.31
N VAL A 330 13.06 11.64 -7.21
CA VAL A 330 13.41 12.90 -7.90
C VAL A 330 13.75 14.09 -7.01
N ASN A 331 13.50 14.04 -5.69
CA ASN A 331 13.72 15.17 -4.79
C ASN A 331 14.72 14.97 -3.64
N ASN A 332 15.38 13.81 -3.51
CA ASN A 332 16.44 13.64 -2.51
C ASN A 332 17.80 13.54 -3.21
N ALA A 333 18.78 14.24 -2.64
CA ALA A 333 20.17 14.28 -3.07
C ALA A 333 20.72 12.89 -3.42
N ASP A 334 21.72 12.84 -4.30
CA ASP A 334 22.44 11.62 -4.68
C ASP A 334 22.65 10.66 -3.48
N GLY A 335 22.30 9.38 -3.63
CA GLY A 335 22.52 8.35 -2.60
C GLY A 335 21.30 7.90 -1.77
N SER A 336 20.08 8.18 -2.20
CA SER A 336 18.86 7.67 -1.53
C SER A 336 18.74 6.14 -1.56
N THR A 337 18.20 5.57 -0.47
CA THR A 337 17.94 4.12 -0.34
C THR A 337 16.50 3.85 0.07
N ALA A 338 15.78 3.10 -0.77
CA ALA A 338 14.45 2.61 -0.43
C ALA A 338 14.54 1.14 0.01
N THR A 339 14.09 0.83 1.23
CA THR A 339 14.12 -0.53 1.78
C THR A 339 12.72 -1.09 1.92
N PHE A 340 12.47 -2.23 1.29
CA PHE A 340 11.22 -2.99 1.34
C PHE A 340 11.43 -4.27 2.13
N ASN A 341 10.85 -4.35 3.32
CA ASN A 341 10.79 -5.59 4.08
C ASN A 341 9.45 -6.28 3.80
N LEU A 342 9.50 -7.38 3.07
CA LEU A 342 8.34 -8.09 2.54
C LEU A 342 8.22 -9.46 3.20
N ASN A 343 7.04 -9.78 3.73
CA ASN A 343 6.74 -11.08 4.32
C ASN A 343 5.53 -11.71 3.64
N ASN A 344 5.75 -12.83 2.96
CA ASN A 344 4.74 -13.56 2.16
C ASN A 344 4.03 -12.67 1.12
N THR A 345 4.79 -11.78 0.46
CA THR A 345 4.23 -10.77 -0.44
C THR A 345 4.49 -11.12 -1.90
N SER A 346 3.47 -10.95 -2.74
CA SER A 346 3.57 -11.05 -4.19
C SER A 346 3.53 -9.67 -4.83
N ILE A 347 4.59 -9.31 -5.56
CA ILE A 347 4.66 -8.06 -6.34
C ILE A 347 4.59 -8.40 -7.82
N GLU A 348 3.61 -7.85 -8.53
CA GLU A 348 3.40 -8.08 -9.95
C GLU A 348 4.32 -7.21 -10.83
N THR A 349 4.45 -5.92 -10.50
CA THR A 349 5.22 -4.95 -11.29
C THR A 349 5.95 -3.95 -10.38
N ILE A 350 7.24 -3.71 -10.67
CA ILE A 350 8.04 -2.65 -10.06
C ILE A 350 8.60 -1.78 -11.18
N ILE A 351 8.35 -0.47 -11.09
CA ILE A 351 8.96 0.52 -11.98
C ILE A 351 9.80 1.47 -11.11
N PRO A 352 11.12 1.21 -10.98
CA PRO A 352 12.01 2.16 -10.34
C PRO A 352 12.19 3.36 -11.27
N TYR A 353 11.83 4.58 -10.83
CA TYR A 353 12.17 5.79 -11.55
C TYR A 353 13.43 6.40 -10.93
N THR A 354 14.57 6.16 -11.58
CA THR A 354 15.85 6.83 -11.25
C THR A 354 16.07 7.96 -12.24
N SER A 355 16.19 9.22 -11.77
CA SER A 355 16.67 10.29 -12.65
C SER A 355 18.08 9.94 -13.17
N THR A 356 18.45 10.45 -14.34
CA THR A 356 19.74 10.10 -14.98
C THR A 356 20.98 10.57 -14.23
N SER A 357 20.83 11.34 -13.15
CA SER A 357 21.94 11.89 -12.36
C SER A 357 22.17 11.21 -11.01
N ALA A 358 21.21 10.46 -10.46
CA ALA A 358 21.28 9.89 -9.11
C ALA A 358 21.16 8.35 -9.10
N GLU A 359 22.13 7.67 -8.47
CA GLU A 359 22.08 6.23 -8.24
C GLU A 359 21.23 5.90 -7.00
N THR A 360 19.91 5.81 -7.15
CA THR A 360 19.06 5.26 -6.07
C THR A 360 19.30 3.76 -5.94
N LEU A 361 19.52 3.29 -4.71
CA LEU A 361 19.53 1.87 -4.38
C LEU A 361 18.14 1.43 -3.91
N VAL A 362 17.59 0.40 -4.55
CA VAL A 362 16.36 -0.27 -4.10
C VAL A 362 16.74 -1.58 -3.42
N LEU A 363 16.45 -1.70 -2.14
CA LEU A 363 16.68 -2.91 -1.37
C LEU A 363 15.35 -3.63 -1.11
N ILE A 364 15.23 -4.89 -1.55
CA ILE A 364 14.02 -5.70 -1.35
C ILE A 364 14.40 -6.94 -0.53
N ASN A 365 13.94 -6.99 0.71
CA ASN A 365 14.19 -8.07 1.65
C ASN A 365 12.95 -8.97 1.75
N TYR A 366 13.03 -10.18 1.23
CA TYR A 366 11.95 -11.17 1.34
C TYR A 366 12.13 -12.07 2.56
N THR A 367 11.05 -12.28 3.30
CA THR A 367 10.92 -13.22 4.41
C THR A 367 9.70 -14.12 4.19
N GLY A 368 9.71 -15.32 4.76
CA GLY A 368 8.61 -16.28 4.60
C GLY A 368 8.67 -17.06 3.28
N LYS A 369 7.66 -17.90 3.03
CA LYS A 369 7.71 -18.95 1.99
C LYS A 369 6.88 -18.64 0.76
N ASN A 370 5.97 -17.67 0.84
CA ASN A 370 5.00 -17.37 -0.21
C ASN A 370 5.29 -16.01 -0.86
N ASN A 371 6.51 -15.80 -1.33
CA ASN A 371 6.86 -14.56 -2.02
C ASN A 371 6.91 -14.75 -3.53
N GLN A 372 6.45 -13.74 -4.27
CA GLN A 372 6.56 -13.70 -5.72
C GLN A 372 7.03 -12.33 -6.20
N LEU A 373 7.89 -12.31 -7.20
CA LEU A 373 8.29 -11.09 -7.90
C LEU A 373 8.09 -11.27 -9.40
N GLY A 374 7.32 -10.38 -10.01
CA GLY A 374 6.99 -10.36 -11.42
C GLY A 374 5.93 -11.38 -11.81
N SER A 375 4.87 -10.95 -12.50
CA SER A 375 3.89 -11.87 -13.10
C SER A 375 3.28 -11.38 -14.42
N SER A 376 3.38 -10.08 -14.74
CA SER A 376 2.97 -9.52 -16.03
C SER A 376 3.88 -8.37 -16.47
N GLY A 377 4.29 -8.38 -17.74
CA GLY A 377 5.15 -7.34 -18.33
C GLY A 377 6.65 -7.45 -18.02
N ILE A 378 7.47 -6.78 -18.84
CA ILE A 378 8.93 -6.71 -18.64
C ILE A 378 9.22 -5.73 -17.50
N ASN A 379 9.67 -6.25 -16.37
CA ASN A 379 10.17 -5.47 -15.24
C ASN A 379 11.66 -5.21 -15.43
N SER A 380 12.06 -3.95 -15.60
CA SER A 380 13.48 -3.55 -15.60
C SER A 380 13.85 -3.02 -14.22
N LEU A 381 14.60 -3.82 -13.47
CA LEU A 381 15.10 -3.48 -12.15
C LEU A 381 16.47 -2.81 -12.32
N VAL A 382 16.53 -1.52 -12.01
CA VAL A 382 17.72 -0.66 -12.14
C VAL A 382 18.25 -0.39 -10.74
N ASN A 383 19.55 -0.57 -10.51
CA ASN A 383 20.20 -0.39 -9.19
C ASN A 383 19.41 -1.03 -8.03
N THR A 384 18.93 -2.25 -8.23
CA THR A 384 18.08 -2.97 -7.28
C THR A 384 18.79 -4.19 -6.72
N THR A 385 18.87 -4.29 -5.40
CA THR A 385 19.36 -5.48 -4.69
C THR A 385 18.18 -6.22 -4.08
N VAL A 386 17.97 -7.47 -4.49
CA VAL A 386 16.98 -8.36 -3.89
C VAL A 386 17.71 -9.30 -2.93
N ILE A 387 17.31 -9.33 -1.67
CA ILE A 387 17.81 -10.24 -0.64
C ILE A 387 16.72 -11.24 -0.28
N VAL A 388 17.01 -12.53 -0.41
CA VAL A 388 16.15 -13.60 0.09
C VAL A 388 16.71 -14.09 1.42
N ASN A 389 15.97 -13.83 2.51
CA ASN A 389 16.46 -14.14 3.86
C ASN A 389 16.51 -15.65 4.14
N VAL A 390 17.15 -16.01 5.25
CA VAL A 390 17.22 -17.39 5.76
C VAL A 390 15.81 -17.99 5.85
N ASP A 391 15.68 -19.28 5.51
CA ASP A 391 14.43 -20.05 5.51
C ASP A 391 13.29 -19.45 4.64
N SER A 392 13.63 -18.56 3.72
CA SER A 392 12.66 -17.86 2.88
C SER A 392 12.70 -18.34 1.43
N THR A 393 11.58 -18.19 0.73
CA THR A 393 11.44 -18.58 -0.68
C THR A 393 10.96 -17.39 -1.50
N LEU A 394 11.63 -17.13 -2.61
CA LEU A 394 11.22 -16.19 -3.65
C LEU A 394 10.90 -16.94 -4.95
N SER A 395 9.68 -16.75 -5.46
CA SER A 395 9.25 -17.32 -6.75
C SER A 395 9.22 -16.26 -7.84
N LEU A 396 9.82 -16.56 -8.99
CA LEU A 396 9.67 -15.85 -10.25
C LEU A 396 8.87 -16.79 -11.17
N TYR A 397 7.55 -16.77 -11.04
CA TYR A 397 6.63 -17.62 -11.82
C TYR A 397 5.95 -16.80 -12.92
N ASN A 398 6.04 -17.26 -14.18
CA ASN A 398 5.60 -16.53 -15.37
C ASN A 398 6.17 -15.10 -15.45
N SER A 399 7.37 -14.87 -14.93
CA SER A 399 7.95 -13.54 -14.75
C SER A 399 8.81 -13.14 -15.95
N GLN A 400 8.76 -11.87 -16.36
CA GLN A 400 9.70 -11.27 -17.30
C GLN A 400 10.48 -10.17 -16.57
N ILE A 401 11.73 -10.45 -16.20
CA ILE A 401 12.52 -9.54 -15.34
C ILE A 401 13.92 -9.36 -15.91
N SER A 402 14.39 -8.12 -15.95
CA SER A 402 15.76 -7.77 -16.34
C SER A 402 16.41 -6.94 -15.24
N PHE A 403 17.53 -7.43 -14.72
CA PHE A 403 18.37 -6.73 -13.76
C PHE A 403 19.46 -5.97 -14.52
N VAL A 404 19.45 -4.65 -14.42
CA VAL A 404 20.37 -3.76 -15.17
C VAL A 404 21.20 -2.89 -14.24
N LYS A 405 22.35 -2.38 -14.74
CA LYS A 405 23.35 -1.63 -13.97
C LYS A 405 23.87 -2.44 -12.76
N ASN A 406 23.85 -1.87 -11.55
CA ASN A 406 24.39 -2.48 -10.32
C ASN A 406 23.37 -3.40 -9.62
N SER A 407 22.38 -3.92 -10.34
CA SER A 407 21.31 -4.74 -9.74
C SER A 407 21.77 -6.18 -9.48
N THR A 408 21.34 -6.77 -8.37
CA THR A 408 21.75 -8.11 -7.94
C THR A 408 20.61 -8.87 -7.23
N ILE A 409 20.73 -10.20 -7.18
CA ILE A 409 19.98 -11.03 -6.24
C ILE A 409 21.00 -11.72 -5.31
N SER A 410 20.80 -11.58 -4.01
CA SER A 410 21.58 -12.21 -2.96
C SER A 410 20.72 -13.22 -2.21
N LEU A 411 21.23 -14.45 -2.09
CA LEU A 411 20.57 -15.54 -1.38
C LEU A 411 21.32 -15.76 -0.07
N LEU A 412 20.63 -15.60 1.07
CA LEU A 412 21.21 -15.99 2.37
C LEU A 412 21.15 -17.51 2.55
N PRO A 413 21.95 -18.10 3.46
CA PRO A 413 21.95 -19.55 3.69
C PRO A 413 20.54 -20.12 3.93
N VAL A 414 20.29 -21.31 3.38
CA VAL A 414 19.03 -22.07 3.47
C VAL A 414 17.83 -21.40 2.75
N SER A 415 18.05 -20.28 2.05
CA SER A 415 17.04 -19.64 1.22
C SER A 415 16.83 -20.38 -0.12
N ASN A 416 15.68 -20.12 -0.76
CA ASN A 416 15.32 -20.72 -2.04
C ASN A 416 14.85 -19.66 -3.04
N VAL A 417 15.36 -19.73 -4.28
CA VAL A 417 14.84 -18.99 -5.43
C VAL A 417 14.31 -19.98 -6.46
N ILE A 418 13.08 -19.74 -6.95
CA ILE A 418 12.42 -20.60 -7.92
C ILE A 418 12.08 -19.77 -9.16
N ILE A 419 12.67 -20.07 -10.30
CA ILE A 419 12.37 -19.48 -11.61
C ILE A 419 11.60 -20.50 -12.43
N ALA A 420 10.31 -20.25 -12.67
CA ALA A 420 9.43 -21.25 -13.27
C ALA A 420 8.33 -20.67 -14.18
N GLY A 421 7.62 -21.53 -14.92
CA GLY A 421 6.42 -21.14 -15.66
C GLY A 421 6.68 -20.36 -16.96
N GLY A 422 7.77 -20.66 -17.68
CA GLY A 422 8.10 -19.91 -18.91
C GLY A 422 8.73 -18.54 -18.62
N SER A 423 9.28 -18.36 -17.42
CA SER A 423 9.92 -17.10 -17.02
C SER A 423 11.12 -16.76 -17.91
N GLN A 424 11.33 -15.46 -18.12
CA GLN A 424 12.49 -14.89 -18.81
C GLN A 424 13.19 -13.96 -17.82
N VAL A 425 14.35 -14.38 -17.33
CA VAL A 425 15.09 -13.64 -16.29
C VAL A 425 16.48 -13.30 -16.81
N THR A 426 16.83 -12.01 -16.84
CA THR A 426 18.18 -11.54 -17.17
C THR A 426 18.87 -11.04 -15.91
N ILE A 427 19.94 -11.71 -15.48
CA ILE A 427 20.77 -11.35 -14.32
C ILE A 427 22.21 -11.69 -14.66
N PRO A 428 23.18 -10.75 -14.66
CA PRO A 428 24.54 -11.03 -15.11
C PRO A 428 25.20 -12.24 -14.43
N ASN A 429 25.04 -12.35 -13.11
CA ASN A 429 25.52 -13.48 -12.32
C ASN A 429 24.58 -13.76 -11.15
N ILE A 430 24.26 -15.03 -10.93
CA ILE A 430 23.58 -15.52 -9.73
C ILE A 430 24.59 -16.36 -8.95
N THR A 431 24.93 -15.89 -7.75
CA THR A 431 25.78 -16.62 -6.80
C THR A 431 24.89 -17.38 -5.80
N VAL A 432 25.13 -18.67 -5.65
CA VAL A 432 24.37 -19.56 -4.75
C VAL A 432 25.33 -20.21 -3.77
N GLN A 433 25.26 -19.81 -2.49
CA GLN A 433 26.08 -20.36 -1.41
C GLN A 433 25.18 -20.83 -0.27
N GLN A 434 25.30 -22.10 0.12
CA GLN A 434 24.43 -22.74 1.14
C GLN A 434 22.92 -22.54 0.90
N ALA A 435 22.50 -22.26 -0.34
CA ALA A 435 21.13 -21.93 -0.73
C ALA A 435 20.71 -22.77 -1.94
N THR A 436 19.44 -22.69 -2.34
CA THR A 436 18.91 -23.43 -3.49
C THR A 436 18.42 -22.49 -4.58
N LEU A 437 18.85 -22.73 -5.82
CA LEU A 437 18.29 -22.15 -7.02
C LEU A 437 17.58 -23.24 -7.83
N SER A 438 16.30 -23.05 -8.14
CA SER A 438 15.53 -23.94 -9.00
C SER A 438 15.08 -23.20 -10.25
N ILE A 439 15.40 -23.72 -11.42
CA ILE A 439 15.04 -23.17 -12.73
C ILE A 439 14.30 -24.27 -13.49
N ALA A 440 13.02 -24.04 -13.80
CA ALA A 440 12.16 -25.04 -14.43
C ALA A 440 11.36 -24.42 -15.58
N ASN A 441 11.41 -25.02 -16.77
CA ASN A 441 10.67 -24.54 -17.94
C ASN A 441 10.87 -23.03 -18.17
N SER A 442 12.10 -22.52 -18.11
CA SER A 442 12.40 -21.08 -18.12
C SER A 442 13.72 -20.77 -18.82
N ASN A 443 13.93 -19.50 -19.17
CA ASN A 443 15.16 -19.00 -19.75
C ASN A 443 15.86 -18.05 -18.78
N LEU A 444 17.13 -18.31 -18.51
CA LEU A 444 18.01 -17.44 -17.74
C LEU A 444 19.05 -16.81 -18.67
N ASP A 445 19.12 -15.50 -18.73
CA ASP A 445 20.23 -14.79 -19.37
C ASP A 445 21.22 -14.34 -18.29
N GLY A 446 22.21 -15.20 -18.01
CA GLY A 446 23.05 -15.03 -16.83
C GLY A 446 23.96 -16.20 -16.49
N THR A 447 25.06 -15.90 -15.81
CA THR A 447 25.97 -16.91 -15.24
C THR A 447 25.41 -17.45 -13.94
N VAL A 448 25.54 -18.75 -13.68
CA VAL A 448 25.20 -19.36 -12.39
C VAL A 448 26.47 -19.87 -11.72
N SER A 449 26.74 -19.41 -10.50
CA SER A 449 27.93 -19.80 -9.74
C SER A 449 27.54 -20.39 -8.40
N LEU A 450 27.87 -21.65 -8.15
CA LEU A 450 27.59 -22.38 -6.92
C LEU A 450 28.85 -22.57 -6.08
N PHE A 451 28.70 -22.32 -4.77
CA PHE A 451 29.77 -22.46 -3.79
C PHE A 451 29.26 -23.18 -2.54
N ASP A 452 30.11 -23.98 -1.90
CA ASP A 452 29.97 -24.50 -0.53
C ASP A 452 28.53 -24.80 -0.09
N GLY A 453 28.00 -25.97 -0.47
CA GLY A 453 26.66 -26.41 -0.11
C GLY A 453 25.52 -25.79 -0.94
N GLY A 454 25.84 -24.94 -1.93
CA GLY A 454 24.89 -24.43 -2.91
C GLY A 454 24.26 -25.56 -3.75
N ARG A 455 22.98 -25.41 -4.07
CA ARG A 455 22.20 -26.40 -4.85
C ARG A 455 21.53 -25.77 -6.05
N LEU A 456 21.62 -26.42 -7.21
CA LEU A 456 20.92 -26.02 -8.43
C LEU A 456 19.99 -27.15 -8.90
N PHE A 457 18.74 -26.84 -9.18
CA PHE A 457 17.84 -27.71 -9.94
C PHE A 457 17.55 -27.02 -11.28
N PHE A 458 17.98 -27.60 -12.39
CA PHE A 458 17.86 -27.01 -13.72
C PHE A 458 17.13 -27.97 -14.65
N ASN A 459 15.85 -27.71 -14.91
CA ASN A 459 14.96 -28.67 -15.57
C ASN A 459 14.23 -28.02 -16.76
N VAL A 460 14.28 -28.63 -17.94
CA VAL A 460 13.59 -28.12 -19.14
C VAL A 460 13.91 -26.64 -19.38
N SER A 461 15.17 -26.23 -19.25
CA SER A 461 15.53 -24.82 -19.15
C SER A 461 16.71 -24.47 -20.05
N THR A 462 16.86 -23.18 -20.33
CA THR A 462 17.99 -22.66 -21.10
C THR A 462 18.73 -21.58 -20.33
N THR A 463 20.06 -21.53 -20.50
CA THR A 463 20.88 -20.41 -20.07
C THR A 463 21.79 -19.91 -21.18
N THR A 464 21.97 -18.59 -21.27
CA THR A 464 22.86 -17.95 -22.25
C THR A 464 24.34 -17.96 -21.83
N SER A 465 24.64 -18.30 -20.57
CA SER A 465 26.00 -18.27 -20.02
C SER A 465 26.40 -19.62 -19.42
N SER A 466 27.53 -19.62 -18.70
CA SER A 466 28.12 -20.79 -18.08
C SER A 466 27.53 -21.09 -16.70
N ILE A 467 27.69 -22.34 -16.27
CA ILE A 467 27.42 -22.80 -14.91
C ILE A 467 28.75 -23.22 -14.28
N TYR A 468 29.06 -22.64 -13.12
CA TYR A 468 30.25 -22.92 -12.32
C TYR A 468 29.86 -23.56 -11.00
N LEU A 469 30.52 -24.65 -10.63
CA LEU A 469 30.36 -25.33 -9.36
C LEU A 469 31.73 -25.49 -8.69
N SER A 470 31.79 -25.22 -7.39
CA SER A 470 32.99 -25.37 -6.57
C SER A 470 32.62 -25.76 -5.13
N GLY A 471 33.58 -26.25 -4.36
CA GLY A 471 33.36 -26.78 -3.00
C GLY A 471 32.32 -27.90 -2.96
N GLU A 472 31.62 -28.08 -1.83
CA GLU A 472 30.59 -29.12 -1.66
C GLU A 472 29.23 -28.76 -2.33
N SER A 473 29.26 -28.15 -3.51
CA SER A 473 28.04 -27.77 -4.26
C SER A 473 27.52 -28.90 -5.14
N ASN A 474 26.22 -28.91 -5.41
CA ASN A 474 25.57 -29.93 -6.25
C ASN A 474 24.57 -29.31 -7.24
N ALA A 475 24.57 -29.75 -8.50
CA ALA A 475 23.52 -29.43 -9.46
C ALA A 475 22.82 -30.66 -10.04
N PHE A 476 21.51 -30.59 -10.13
CA PHE A 476 20.64 -31.57 -10.78
C PHE A 476 20.14 -30.98 -12.10
N LEU A 477 20.66 -31.49 -13.21
CA LEU A 477 20.36 -31.01 -14.56
C LEU A 477 19.48 -32.04 -15.27
N SER A 478 18.29 -31.64 -15.73
CA SER A 478 17.33 -32.54 -16.37
C SER A 478 17.01 -32.09 -17.79
N ALA A 479 17.15 -33.01 -18.73
CA ALA A 479 16.85 -32.81 -20.14
C ALA A 479 15.34 -32.57 -20.40
N PRO A 480 14.97 -31.87 -21.49
CA PRO A 480 15.88 -31.22 -22.43
C PRO A 480 16.49 -29.95 -21.82
N LEU A 481 17.79 -29.74 -22.00
CA LEU A 481 18.45 -28.54 -21.48
C LEU A 481 19.48 -27.99 -22.44
N TYR A 482 19.66 -26.68 -22.39
CA TYR A 482 20.61 -25.95 -23.23
C TYR A 482 21.44 -24.95 -22.42
N ILE A 483 22.76 -25.06 -22.48
CA ILE A 483 23.71 -24.13 -21.85
C ILE A 483 24.54 -23.50 -22.97
N SER A 484 24.38 -22.21 -23.21
CA SER A 484 25.16 -21.51 -24.26
C SER A 484 26.60 -21.18 -23.82
N GLY A 485 26.88 -21.19 -22.50
CA GLY A 485 28.24 -21.19 -21.97
C GLY A 485 28.77 -22.59 -21.74
N GLY A 486 29.72 -22.73 -20.81
CA GLY A 486 30.29 -24.01 -20.39
C GLY A 486 29.77 -24.52 -19.05
N LEU A 487 30.13 -25.75 -18.71
CA LEU A 487 29.88 -26.38 -17.42
C LEU A 487 31.22 -26.70 -16.76
N TYR A 488 31.50 -26.05 -15.62
CA TYR A 488 32.79 -26.13 -14.95
C TYR A 488 32.60 -26.60 -13.51
N LEU A 489 33.25 -27.70 -13.15
CA LEU A 489 33.22 -28.28 -11.82
C LEU A 489 34.64 -28.31 -11.25
N THR A 490 34.80 -27.78 -10.03
CA THR A 490 36.03 -27.85 -9.25
C THR A 490 35.78 -28.39 -7.84
N ASP A 491 36.85 -28.84 -7.18
CA ASP A 491 36.84 -29.36 -5.81
C ASP A 491 35.84 -30.53 -5.62
N SER A 492 35.21 -30.66 -4.46
CA SER A 492 34.23 -31.72 -4.16
C SER A 492 32.84 -31.50 -4.78
N SER A 493 32.73 -30.74 -5.86
CA SER A 493 31.45 -30.44 -6.49
C SER A 493 30.93 -31.60 -7.33
N SER A 494 29.60 -31.72 -7.43
CA SER A 494 28.95 -32.79 -8.18
C SER A 494 27.83 -32.30 -9.09
N VAL A 495 27.64 -32.94 -10.23
CA VAL A 495 26.50 -32.73 -11.12
C VAL A 495 25.83 -34.04 -11.45
N ASP A 496 24.51 -34.09 -11.29
CA ASP A 496 23.67 -35.19 -11.73
C ASP A 496 22.89 -34.77 -13.00
N ILE A 497 23.24 -35.36 -14.15
CA ILE A 497 22.52 -35.14 -15.42
C ILE A 497 21.53 -36.27 -15.67
N THR A 498 20.25 -35.94 -15.74
CA THR A 498 19.20 -36.85 -16.19
C THR A 498 18.89 -36.60 -17.66
N VAL A 499 19.15 -37.59 -18.52
CA VAL A 499 18.73 -37.55 -19.93
C VAL A 499 17.30 -38.07 -20.06
N ASP A 500 16.53 -37.54 -21.01
CA ASP A 500 15.12 -37.89 -21.25
C ASP A 500 14.94 -38.98 -22.31
N GLN A 501 15.94 -39.19 -23.16
CA GLN A 501 15.97 -40.23 -24.19
C GLN A 501 17.38 -40.81 -24.42
N LEU A 502 17.43 -42.08 -24.81
CA LEU A 502 18.68 -42.75 -25.20
C LEU A 502 18.98 -42.47 -26.69
N ALA A 503 19.75 -41.42 -26.96
CA ALA A 503 20.14 -41.06 -28.32
C ALA A 503 21.18 -42.04 -28.89
N THR A 504 20.89 -42.63 -30.04
CA THR A 504 21.84 -43.49 -30.79
C THR A 504 22.37 -42.80 -32.05
N THR A 505 21.93 -41.57 -32.30
CA THR A 505 22.38 -40.70 -33.38
C THR A 505 22.66 -39.30 -32.82
N THR A 506 23.66 -38.63 -33.37
CA THR A 506 24.19 -37.35 -32.87
C THR A 506 23.19 -36.19 -32.88
N GLY A 507 22.20 -36.20 -33.77
CA GLY A 507 21.19 -35.13 -33.89
C GLY A 507 20.02 -35.21 -32.90
N SER A 508 20.00 -36.21 -32.00
CA SER A 508 18.91 -36.45 -31.04
C SER A 508 19.29 -36.25 -29.57
N VAL A 509 20.48 -35.68 -29.31
CA VAL A 509 20.98 -35.44 -27.95
C VAL A 509 20.25 -34.25 -27.34
N SER A 510 19.59 -34.48 -26.20
CA SER A 510 18.72 -33.50 -25.52
C SER A 510 19.43 -32.65 -24.46
N VAL A 511 20.69 -32.96 -24.16
CA VAL A 511 21.57 -32.15 -23.31
C VAL A 511 22.63 -31.52 -24.19
N ALA A 512 22.50 -30.21 -24.44
CA ALA A 512 23.39 -29.47 -25.30
C ALA A 512 24.10 -28.34 -24.54
N ILE A 513 25.43 -28.35 -24.60
CA ILE A 513 26.31 -27.34 -24.02
C ILE A 513 27.13 -26.75 -25.17
N GLN A 514 27.26 -25.43 -25.27
CA GLN A 514 28.04 -24.81 -26.35
C GLN A 514 29.51 -24.64 -25.95
N GLY A 515 29.75 -24.27 -24.68
CA GLY A 515 31.08 -24.14 -24.09
C GLY A 515 31.66 -25.46 -23.62
N ALA A 516 32.83 -25.40 -22.98
CA ALA A 516 33.54 -26.59 -22.52
C ALA A 516 32.82 -27.26 -21.36
N ILE A 517 33.06 -28.57 -21.19
CA ILE A 517 32.70 -29.32 -19.99
C ILE A 517 34.01 -29.70 -19.31
N ASN A 518 34.28 -29.12 -18.13
CA ASN A 518 35.55 -29.32 -17.43
C ASN A 518 35.30 -29.85 -16.02
N LEU A 519 35.96 -30.97 -15.71
CA LEU A 519 35.98 -31.59 -14.39
C LEU A 519 37.42 -31.66 -13.88
N ASP A 520 37.66 -31.12 -12.68
CA ASP A 520 38.93 -31.35 -11.99
C ASP A 520 38.96 -32.72 -11.29
N SER A 521 40.14 -33.18 -10.87
CA SER A 521 40.39 -34.47 -10.23
C SER A 521 39.46 -34.86 -9.06
N TYR A 522 38.76 -33.92 -8.42
CA TYR A 522 37.90 -34.18 -7.26
C TYR A 522 36.40 -34.11 -7.55
N SER A 523 36.02 -33.47 -8.65
CA SER A 523 34.63 -33.30 -9.07
C SER A 523 34.01 -34.58 -9.65
N GLN A 524 32.67 -34.67 -9.60
CA GLN A 524 31.92 -35.83 -10.10
C GLN A 524 30.76 -35.42 -11.02
N LEU A 525 30.58 -36.20 -12.08
CA LEU A 525 29.44 -36.14 -12.99
C LEU A 525 28.71 -37.49 -12.98
N THR A 526 27.49 -37.51 -12.46
CA THR A 526 26.62 -38.68 -12.52
C THR A 526 25.66 -38.54 -13.68
N ILE A 527 25.52 -39.59 -14.47
CA ILE A 527 24.50 -39.68 -15.52
C ILE A 527 23.37 -40.59 -15.06
N THR A 528 22.13 -40.15 -15.26
CA THR A 528 20.93 -40.98 -15.15
C THR A 528 20.27 -41.08 -16.53
N VAL A 529 20.07 -42.31 -17.02
CA VAL A 529 19.39 -42.59 -18.28
C VAL A 529 17.98 -43.15 -18.07
N PRO A 530 17.04 -42.90 -18.98
CA PRO A 530 15.69 -43.47 -18.88
C PRO A 530 15.75 -44.94 -19.30
N ASN A 531 14.92 -45.78 -18.67
CA ASN A 531 14.73 -47.18 -19.05
C ASN A 531 16.06 -47.95 -19.21
N ALA A 532 16.87 -48.05 -18.16
CA ALA A 532 18.21 -48.67 -18.21
C ALA A 532 18.24 -50.10 -18.76
N HIS A 533 17.13 -50.85 -18.72
CA HIS A 533 16.99 -52.16 -19.38
C HIS A 533 17.11 -52.11 -20.91
N ASN A 534 16.96 -50.93 -21.52
CA ASN A 534 17.14 -50.71 -22.96
C ASN A 534 18.61 -50.50 -23.37
N LEU A 535 19.54 -50.49 -22.41
CA LEU A 535 20.96 -50.44 -22.72
C LEU A 535 21.39 -51.77 -23.35
N ILE A 536 21.85 -51.71 -24.60
CA ILE A 536 22.31 -52.87 -25.36
C ILE A 536 23.83 -52.96 -25.24
N ILE A 537 24.34 -54.13 -24.86
CA ILE A 537 25.77 -54.40 -24.74
C ILE A 537 26.49 -54.05 -26.04
N GLY A 538 27.59 -53.28 -25.93
CA GLY A 538 28.42 -52.87 -27.07
C GLY A 538 27.82 -51.76 -27.95
N LYS A 539 26.60 -51.29 -27.67
CA LYS A 539 26.00 -50.16 -28.38
C LYS A 539 26.41 -48.84 -27.72
N THR A 540 26.82 -47.87 -28.53
CA THR A 540 27.16 -46.52 -28.07
C THR A 540 25.92 -45.63 -28.05
N PHE A 541 25.72 -44.94 -26.93
CA PHE A 541 24.69 -43.94 -26.72
C PHE A 541 25.34 -42.56 -26.53
N TYR A 542 24.76 -41.53 -27.13
CA TYR A 542 25.20 -40.15 -27.04
C TYR A 542 24.40 -39.45 -25.94
N LEU A 543 25.06 -38.95 -24.90
CA LEU A 543 24.39 -38.45 -23.69
C LEU A 543 24.36 -36.92 -23.63
N VAL A 544 25.51 -36.30 -23.92
CA VAL A 544 25.71 -34.85 -23.85
C VAL A 544 26.48 -34.41 -25.09
N ALA A 545 26.06 -33.31 -25.70
CA ALA A 545 26.75 -32.67 -26.82
C ALA A 545 27.42 -31.37 -26.36
N SER A 546 28.65 -31.14 -26.80
CA SER A 546 29.48 -29.98 -26.47
C SER A 546 30.16 -29.40 -27.72
N HIS A 547 30.06 -28.09 -27.97
CA HIS A 547 30.76 -27.46 -29.11
C HIS A 547 32.20 -27.04 -28.78
N ALA A 548 32.63 -27.24 -27.54
CA ALA A 548 34.00 -27.12 -27.07
C ALA A 548 34.45 -28.42 -26.36
N PRO A 549 35.75 -28.56 -26.00
CA PRO A 549 36.27 -29.81 -25.43
C PRO A 549 35.53 -30.27 -24.17
N ILE A 550 35.44 -31.59 -24.01
CA ILE A 550 34.99 -32.27 -22.79
C ILE A 550 36.24 -32.83 -22.12
N ASN A 551 36.67 -32.23 -21.02
CA ASN A 551 37.88 -32.60 -20.29
C ASN A 551 37.51 -33.39 -19.03
N ILE A 552 37.88 -34.66 -19.02
CA ILE A 552 37.74 -35.61 -17.91
C ILE A 552 39.16 -36.02 -17.53
N ASP A 553 39.58 -35.67 -16.32
CA ASP A 553 40.96 -35.80 -15.81
C ASP A 553 41.28 -37.23 -15.35
N THR A 554 40.30 -37.95 -14.78
CA THR A 554 40.49 -39.31 -14.25
C THR A 554 39.36 -40.28 -14.60
N ASN A 555 39.65 -41.58 -14.62
CA ASN A 555 38.76 -42.64 -15.11
C ASN A 555 37.47 -42.88 -14.29
N ASN A 556 37.26 -42.18 -13.17
CA ASN A 556 36.10 -42.41 -12.27
C ASN A 556 35.25 -41.15 -12.01
N GLN A 557 35.52 -40.04 -12.68
CA GLN A 557 34.74 -38.80 -12.48
C GLN A 557 33.34 -38.89 -13.09
N VAL A 558 33.13 -39.77 -14.06
CA VAL A 558 31.83 -39.98 -14.69
C VAL A 558 31.25 -41.32 -14.28
N THR A 559 30.06 -41.31 -13.68
CA THR A 559 29.39 -42.52 -13.19
C THR A 559 27.97 -42.63 -13.74
N LEU A 560 27.41 -43.84 -13.68
CA LEU A 560 26.02 -44.12 -14.05
C LEU A 560 25.21 -44.37 -12.77
N ASN A 561 24.14 -43.60 -12.56
CA ASN A 561 23.24 -43.77 -11.40
C ASN A 561 22.35 -45.02 -11.53
N ASN A 562 22.03 -45.43 -12.75
CA ASN A 562 21.15 -46.57 -12.98
C ASN A 562 21.78 -47.87 -12.47
N TYR A 563 20.96 -48.71 -11.83
CA TYR A 563 21.40 -50.05 -11.44
C TYR A 563 21.65 -50.92 -12.68
N LEU A 564 22.87 -51.45 -12.78
CA LEU A 564 23.24 -52.47 -13.76
C LEU A 564 23.49 -53.81 -13.04
N PRO A 565 23.17 -54.95 -13.68
CA PRO A 565 23.61 -56.26 -13.22
C PRO A 565 25.12 -56.29 -13.00
N SER A 566 25.60 -57.06 -12.02
CA SER A 566 27.01 -57.05 -11.58
C SER A 566 28.05 -57.44 -12.65
N HIS A 567 27.62 -58.07 -13.75
CA HIS A 567 28.47 -58.45 -14.89
C HIS A 567 28.48 -57.40 -16.01
N LEU A 568 27.70 -56.33 -15.87
CA LEU A 568 27.63 -55.21 -16.82
C LEU A 568 28.24 -53.97 -16.18
N VAL A 569 29.17 -53.34 -16.90
CA VAL A 569 29.89 -52.16 -16.43
C VAL A 569 29.67 -51.02 -17.43
N PRO A 570 29.35 -49.79 -16.97
CA PRO A 570 29.25 -48.64 -17.83
C PRO A 570 30.66 -48.14 -18.21
N GLN A 571 30.88 -47.87 -19.49
CA GLN A 571 32.10 -47.27 -20.01
C GLN A 571 31.76 -45.91 -20.63
N PHE A 572 32.29 -44.85 -20.03
CA PHE A 572 32.17 -43.49 -20.56
C PHE A 572 33.37 -43.15 -21.43
N ALA A 573 33.13 -42.43 -22.53
CA ALA A 573 34.17 -41.94 -23.43
C ALA A 573 33.75 -40.62 -24.08
N THR A 574 34.73 -39.84 -24.53
CA THR A 574 34.50 -38.65 -25.34
C THR A 574 34.82 -38.94 -26.80
N THR A 575 33.97 -38.46 -27.72
CA THR A 575 34.20 -38.58 -29.17
C THR A 575 33.85 -37.28 -29.88
N THR A 576 34.56 -36.96 -30.95
CA THR A 576 34.30 -35.77 -31.77
C THR A 576 33.75 -36.19 -33.13
N ILE A 577 32.58 -35.67 -33.50
CA ILE A 577 31.93 -35.93 -34.79
C ILE A 577 31.46 -34.59 -35.35
N ASN A 578 31.84 -34.26 -36.59
CA ASN A 578 31.47 -33.01 -37.26
C ASN A 578 31.73 -31.76 -36.40
N TYR A 579 32.90 -31.69 -35.76
CA TYR A 579 33.31 -30.60 -34.86
C TYR A 579 32.49 -30.43 -33.57
N VAL A 580 31.61 -31.39 -33.25
CA VAL A 580 30.90 -31.45 -31.97
C VAL A 580 31.46 -32.60 -31.13
N ASN A 581 31.73 -32.34 -29.86
CA ASN A 581 32.20 -33.32 -28.89
C ASN A 581 31.00 -33.96 -28.18
N TYR A 582 31.07 -35.25 -27.91
CA TYR A 582 30.01 -36.01 -27.26
C TYR A 582 30.55 -36.78 -26.08
N LEU A 583 29.85 -36.71 -24.95
CA LEU A 583 29.98 -37.71 -23.89
C LEU A 583 29.13 -38.92 -24.28
N THR A 584 29.77 -40.07 -24.35
CA THR A 584 29.14 -41.32 -24.79
C THR A 584 29.16 -42.36 -23.69
N LEU A 585 28.16 -43.24 -23.70
CA LEU A 585 28.05 -44.41 -22.84
C LEU A 585 28.01 -45.67 -23.69
N THR A 586 28.84 -46.64 -23.36
CA THR A 586 28.76 -48.02 -23.85
C THR A 586 28.70 -48.95 -22.66
N VAL A 587 27.78 -49.92 -22.66
CA VAL A 587 27.75 -50.95 -21.62
C VAL A 587 28.56 -52.15 -22.10
N ILE A 588 29.51 -52.59 -21.28
CA ILE A 588 30.38 -53.74 -21.57
C ILE A 588 30.13 -54.87 -20.59
N TYR A 589 30.45 -56.08 -21.03
CA TYR A 589 30.40 -57.28 -20.20
C TYR A 589 31.78 -57.50 -19.56
N VAL A 590 31.81 -57.66 -18.24
CA VAL A 590 33.03 -58.04 -17.51
C VAL A 590 32.83 -59.44 -16.93
N ARG A 591 33.79 -60.33 -17.21
CA ARG A 591 33.75 -61.74 -16.83
C ARG A 591 34.09 -61.96 -15.37
#